data_AF-A0A1T3WHE7-F1
#
_entry.id   AF-A0A1T3WHE7-F1
#
_cell.length_a   1.000
_cell.length_b   1.000
_cell.length_c   1.000
_cell.angle_alpha   90.00
_cell.angle_beta   90.00
_cell.angle_gamma   90.00
#
_symmetry.space_group_name_H-M   'P 1'
#
loop_
_entity.id
_entity.type
_entity.pdbx_description
1 polymer ?
#
loop_
_entity_poly.entity_id
_entity_poly.type
_entity_poly.pdbx_seq_one_letter_code
_entity_poly.pdbx_strand_id
1 'polypeptide(L)'
;MPTLAMDKGFLSDLLKLEKPVAKRVTEVFDEFGTATHTGLHLEKINNARNPRFRSIRIDQFWRGVVLAPQAGDVYTLLKVLPHNDAYAWAQRSNISINHATGGIEIRDEAGLEDALPDLAVAAQGAPTLLLESVRDSDMHKLGIDDSTLEFARALTSTAQLDAAKALLPETQWDVLCGLAAGFSPDEVWADLGAAILDEPVDTSDFDAAVLRSRNRVLLVDGPEELMKAYEYPFATWRVYLHPTQRAIAEATYSGPARVTGGPGTGKTVVALHRAQNLVNRGEGKVLVTTFTSTLSDSLQWGLDVLNGGTNTDVEVCHVDKLAHRVFRQKFGAPKMLSSVEEKAIWQKIVQQLGVSFSDAFLAEEWRQVVLARRISGADDYRATKRTGRGRPLGQNQRSQVWQAIADFEDTIGKRNCWTHETVRREATAVLEGDTNKPYRHIIIDEAQDLSPDQWRLLRAAVPKLSDDIFIAGDTH
;
A
#
# COMPACT_ATOMS: atom_id res chain seq x y z
N MET A 1 -22.48 -4.37 -26.82
CA MET A 1 -23.31 -5.01 -25.79
C MET A 1 -23.27 -4.10 -24.59
N PRO A 2 -24.43 -3.75 -23.99
CA PRO A 2 -24.48 -2.84 -22.86
C PRO A 2 -23.69 -3.39 -21.68
N THR A 3 -22.77 -2.59 -21.13
CA THR A 3 -21.93 -2.95 -19.98
C THR A 3 -22.26 -2.03 -18.82
N LEU A 4 -22.58 -2.60 -17.66
CA LEU A 4 -22.74 -1.86 -16.42
C LEU A 4 -21.41 -1.83 -15.68
N ALA A 5 -20.82 -0.66 -15.58
CA ALA A 5 -19.64 -0.38 -14.80
C ALA A 5 -20.03 0.26 -13.45
N MET A 6 -19.09 0.29 -12.50
CA MET A 6 -19.36 0.81 -11.16
C MET A 6 -18.40 1.94 -10.78
N ASP A 7 -18.94 3.05 -10.28
CA ASP A 7 -18.13 4.12 -9.71
C ASP A 7 -17.42 3.64 -8.43
N LYS A 8 -16.12 3.93 -8.30
CA LYS A 8 -15.31 3.51 -7.15
C LYS A 8 -15.69 4.23 -5.85
N GLY A 9 -16.30 5.41 -5.91
CA GLY A 9 -16.87 6.07 -4.73
C GLY A 9 -18.06 5.29 -4.15
N PHE A 10 -18.85 4.65 -5.02
CA PHE A 10 -19.95 3.77 -4.61
C PHE A 10 -19.50 2.48 -3.91
N LEU A 11 -18.27 2.00 -4.15
CA LEU A 11 -17.75 0.80 -3.46
C LEU A 11 -17.82 0.93 -1.94
N SER A 12 -17.54 2.12 -1.40
CA SER A 12 -17.62 2.38 0.04
C SER A 12 -19.05 2.34 0.58
N ASP A 13 -20.03 2.70 -0.24
CA ASP A 13 -21.45 2.69 0.11
C ASP A 13 -22.07 1.31 -0.05
N LEU A 14 -21.61 0.51 -1.02
CA LEU A 14 -22.01 -0.89 -1.22
C LEU A 14 -21.82 -1.72 0.07
N LEU A 15 -20.80 -1.39 0.88
CA LEU A 15 -20.51 -2.06 2.16
C LEU A 15 -21.45 -1.66 3.30
N LYS A 16 -22.04 -0.48 3.20
CA LYS A 16 -23.00 0.03 4.18
C LYS A 16 -24.40 -0.51 3.90
N LEU A 17 -24.63 -1.07 2.71
CA LEU A 17 -25.89 -1.69 2.36
C LEU A 17 -26.11 -3.00 3.12
N GLU A 18 -27.38 -3.28 3.40
CA GLU A 18 -27.75 -4.56 3.97
C GLU A 18 -27.39 -5.71 3.02
N LYS A 19 -26.92 -6.85 3.57
CA LYS A 19 -26.50 -8.02 2.79
C LYS A 19 -27.50 -8.45 1.70
N PRO A 20 -28.83 -8.46 1.93
CA PRO A 20 -29.79 -8.80 0.88
C PRO A 20 -29.80 -7.81 -0.29
N VAL A 21 -29.65 -6.51 0.01
CA VAL A 21 -29.65 -5.43 -0.98
C VAL A 21 -28.38 -5.50 -1.83
N ALA A 22 -27.23 -5.67 -1.20
CA ALA A 22 -25.96 -5.77 -1.92
C ALA A 22 -25.84 -7.05 -2.77
N LYS A 23 -26.40 -8.18 -2.29
CA LYS A 23 -26.55 -9.38 -3.12
C LYS A 23 -27.39 -9.06 -4.36
N ARG A 24 -28.51 -8.34 -4.17
CA ARG A 24 -29.37 -7.95 -5.29
C ARG A 24 -28.69 -6.98 -6.26
N VAL A 25 -27.83 -6.09 -5.77
CA VAL A 25 -26.98 -5.25 -6.64
C VAL A 25 -26.12 -6.15 -7.54
N THR A 26 -25.49 -7.18 -6.99
CA THR A 26 -24.68 -8.14 -7.78
C THR A 26 -25.50 -8.82 -8.86
N GLU A 27 -26.70 -9.32 -8.52
CA GLU A 27 -27.62 -9.94 -9.48
C GLU A 27 -28.05 -8.98 -10.61
N VAL A 28 -28.18 -7.68 -10.31
CA VAL A 28 -28.51 -6.65 -11.32
C VAL A 28 -27.36 -6.45 -12.32
N PHE A 29 -26.09 -6.58 -11.91
CA PHE A 29 -24.96 -6.53 -12.86
C PHE A 29 -24.99 -7.72 -13.84
N ASP A 30 -25.33 -8.92 -13.35
CA ASP A 30 -25.45 -10.13 -14.19
C ASP A 30 -26.59 -10.02 -15.19
N GLU A 31 -27.75 -9.58 -14.71
CA GLU A 31 -28.93 -9.34 -15.53
C GLU A 31 -28.63 -8.26 -16.60
N PHE A 32 -27.79 -7.26 -16.31
CA PHE A 32 -27.44 -6.19 -17.24
C PHE A 32 -26.50 -6.68 -18.35
N GLY A 33 -25.48 -7.46 -18.01
CA GLY A 33 -24.53 -8.02 -18.98
C GLY A 33 -25.13 -9.07 -19.92
N THR A 34 -26.19 -9.75 -19.48
CA THR A 34 -26.90 -10.77 -20.28
C THR A 34 -28.06 -10.21 -21.10
N ALA A 35 -28.55 -9.01 -20.78
CA ALA A 35 -29.67 -8.38 -21.48
C ALA A 35 -29.26 -7.76 -22.82
N THR A 36 -29.80 -8.29 -23.92
CA THR A 36 -29.76 -7.63 -25.24
C THR A 36 -30.78 -6.48 -25.26
N HIS A 37 -30.29 -5.25 -25.08
CA HIS A 37 -30.95 -3.94 -25.19
C HIS A 37 -32.29 -3.69 -24.47
N THR A 38 -32.96 -4.66 -23.83
CA THR A 38 -34.34 -4.50 -23.33
C THR A 38 -34.69 -5.19 -22.01
N GLY A 39 -33.74 -5.84 -21.33
CA GLY A 39 -34.04 -6.68 -20.14
C GLY A 39 -34.14 -5.97 -18.78
N LEU A 40 -33.54 -4.77 -18.63
CA LEU A 40 -33.59 -3.98 -17.39
C LEU A 40 -34.12 -2.58 -17.68
N HIS A 41 -35.27 -2.25 -17.08
CA HIS A 41 -35.93 -0.95 -17.23
C HIS A 41 -35.11 0.15 -16.54
N LEU A 42 -34.23 0.82 -17.30
CA LEU A 42 -33.68 2.10 -16.91
C LEU A 42 -34.77 3.17 -17.03
N GLU A 43 -35.21 3.71 -15.90
CA GLU A 43 -36.24 4.73 -15.85
C GLU A 43 -35.62 6.13 -15.87
N LYS A 44 -36.31 7.09 -16.50
CA LYS A 44 -35.89 8.49 -16.47
C LYS A 44 -36.24 9.08 -15.11
N ILE A 45 -35.28 9.76 -14.47
CA ILE A 45 -35.51 10.48 -13.22
C ILE A 45 -36.04 11.88 -13.55
N ASN A 46 -37.20 12.22 -13.03
CA ASN A 46 -37.79 13.56 -13.22
C ASN A 46 -37.04 14.62 -12.40
N ASN A 47 -36.84 15.79 -13.01
CA ASN A 47 -36.12 16.94 -12.44
C ASN A 47 -34.67 16.67 -12.03
N ALA A 48 -34.05 15.58 -12.51
CA ALA A 48 -32.63 15.34 -12.28
C ALA A 48 -31.80 16.50 -12.85
N ARG A 49 -30.80 16.98 -12.09
CA ARG A 49 -29.90 18.04 -12.55
C ARG A 49 -29.12 17.62 -13.78
N ASN A 50 -28.67 16.36 -13.80
CA ASN A 50 -28.05 15.79 -14.99
C ASN A 50 -29.08 14.98 -15.82
N PRO A 51 -29.31 15.33 -17.10
CA PRO A 51 -30.30 14.65 -17.94
C PRO A 51 -29.92 13.20 -18.30
N ARG A 52 -28.69 12.77 -18.02
CA ARG A 52 -28.19 11.41 -18.28
C ARG A 52 -28.40 10.47 -17.11
N PHE A 53 -28.86 10.96 -15.96
CA PHE A 53 -29.22 10.09 -14.84
C PHE A 53 -30.43 9.22 -15.18
N ARG A 54 -30.29 7.93 -14.93
CA ARG A 54 -31.32 6.92 -15.02
C ARG A 54 -31.42 6.20 -13.69
N SER A 55 -32.60 5.75 -13.33
CA SER A 55 -32.79 4.87 -12.18
C SER A 55 -32.86 3.42 -12.64
N ILE A 56 -32.21 2.53 -11.91
CA ILE A 56 -32.32 1.08 -12.06
C ILE A 56 -32.93 0.50 -10.79
N ARG A 57 -33.82 -0.48 -10.95
CA ARG A 57 -34.48 -1.12 -9.83
C ARG A 57 -33.56 -2.18 -9.21
N ILE A 58 -33.23 -1.99 -7.93
CA ILE A 58 -32.54 -3.03 -7.16
C ILE A 58 -33.58 -3.98 -6.57
N ASP A 59 -34.48 -3.46 -5.73
CA ASP A 59 -35.62 -4.22 -5.20
C ASP A 59 -36.92 -3.38 -5.17
N GLN A 60 -37.87 -3.66 -4.27
CA GLN A 60 -39.08 -2.83 -4.14
C GLN A 60 -38.79 -1.43 -3.57
N PHE A 61 -37.82 -1.30 -2.67
CA PHE A 61 -37.53 -0.10 -1.89
C PHE A 61 -36.27 0.65 -2.35
N TRP A 62 -35.23 -0.07 -2.78
CA TRP A 62 -33.93 0.46 -3.19
C TRP A 62 -33.88 0.72 -4.70
N ARG A 63 -33.18 1.80 -5.07
CA ARG A 63 -32.91 2.20 -6.45
C ARG A 63 -31.44 2.52 -6.63
N GLY A 64 -30.89 2.10 -7.76
CA GLY A 64 -29.58 2.53 -8.23
C GLY A 64 -29.71 3.77 -9.11
N VAL A 65 -28.77 4.70 -9.00
CA VAL A 65 -28.64 5.84 -9.93
C VAL A 65 -27.49 5.54 -10.90
N VAL A 66 -27.80 5.55 -12.18
CA VAL A 66 -26.91 5.17 -13.28
C VAL A 66 -26.67 6.35 -14.19
N LEU A 67 -25.41 6.59 -14.55
CA LEU A 67 -25.02 7.48 -15.62
C LEU A 67 -25.12 6.75 -16.97
N ALA A 68 -26.06 7.18 -17.83
CA ALA A 68 -26.14 6.66 -19.20
C ALA A 68 -25.03 7.27 -20.08
N PRO A 69 -24.47 6.53 -21.07
CA PRO A 69 -23.46 7.04 -22.01
C PRO A 69 -24.06 8.12 -22.96
N GLN A 70 -23.20 8.91 -23.59
CA GLN A 70 -23.63 9.85 -24.65
C GLN A 70 -23.53 9.18 -26.02
N ALA A 71 -22.47 8.40 -26.24
CA ALA A 71 -22.31 7.46 -27.33
C ALA A 71 -21.75 6.11 -26.81
N GLY A 72 -22.18 5.01 -27.41
CA GLY A 72 -21.75 3.67 -27.00
C GLY A 72 -22.62 3.03 -25.92
N ASP A 73 -22.05 1.99 -25.29
CA ASP A 73 -22.82 0.97 -24.56
C ASP A 73 -22.46 0.88 -23.06
N VAL A 74 -21.65 1.81 -22.51
CA VAL A 74 -21.17 1.72 -21.12
C VAL A 74 -22.00 2.60 -20.20
N TYR A 75 -22.66 1.98 -19.22
CA TYR A 75 -23.45 2.63 -18.19
C TYR A 75 -22.71 2.56 -16.86
N THR A 76 -22.74 3.62 -16.03
CA THR A 76 -22.01 3.63 -14.76
C THR A 76 -22.96 3.73 -13.57
N LEU A 77 -23.01 2.73 -12.70
CA LEU A 77 -23.73 2.78 -11.44
C LEU A 77 -22.98 3.69 -10.44
N LEU A 78 -23.65 4.74 -9.97
CA LEU A 78 -23.07 5.80 -9.14
C LEU A 78 -23.45 5.69 -7.65
N LYS A 79 -24.67 5.24 -7.35
CA LYS A 79 -25.22 5.16 -6.00
C LYS A 79 -26.32 4.10 -5.95
N VAL A 80 -26.54 3.51 -4.78
CA VAL A 80 -27.75 2.73 -4.45
C VAL A 80 -28.30 3.28 -3.14
N LEU A 81 -29.54 3.75 -3.20
CA LEU A 81 -30.21 4.47 -2.12
C LEU A 81 -31.69 4.05 -2.05
N PRO A 82 -32.39 4.30 -0.92
CA PRO A 82 -33.85 4.22 -0.90
C PRO A 82 -34.46 5.05 -2.03
N HIS A 83 -35.61 4.62 -2.55
CA HIS A 83 -36.23 5.21 -3.75
C HIS A 83 -36.26 6.74 -3.76
N ASN A 84 -36.75 7.36 -2.69
CA ASN A 84 -36.88 8.81 -2.61
C ASN A 84 -35.52 9.50 -2.53
N ASP A 85 -34.58 8.90 -1.78
CA ASP A 85 -33.24 9.43 -1.57
C ASP A 85 -32.41 9.35 -2.86
N ALA A 86 -32.58 8.29 -3.66
CA ALA A 86 -31.95 8.16 -4.97
C ALA A 86 -32.38 9.31 -5.91
N TYR A 87 -33.66 9.69 -5.86
CA TYR A 87 -34.22 10.73 -6.71
C TYR A 87 -33.80 12.11 -6.20
N ALA A 88 -33.83 12.33 -4.88
CA ALA A 88 -33.31 13.55 -4.26
C ALA A 88 -31.82 13.73 -4.57
N TRP A 89 -31.03 12.66 -4.47
CA TRP A 89 -29.62 12.67 -4.82
C TRP A 89 -29.40 13.08 -6.28
N ALA A 90 -30.17 12.53 -7.22
CA ALA A 90 -30.08 12.87 -8.65
C ALA A 90 -30.55 14.31 -8.98
N GLN A 91 -31.42 14.88 -8.15
CA GLN A 91 -31.88 16.27 -8.27
C GLN A 91 -30.88 17.27 -7.67
N ARG A 92 -30.05 16.83 -6.72
CA ARG A 92 -29.04 17.65 -6.05
C ARG A 92 -27.66 17.54 -6.70
N SER A 93 -27.34 16.35 -7.19
CA SER A 93 -26.01 16.03 -7.70
C SER A 93 -25.86 16.36 -9.19
N ASN A 94 -24.65 16.75 -9.57
CA ASN A 94 -24.29 16.94 -10.97
C ASN A 94 -22.96 16.24 -11.28
N ILE A 95 -22.67 16.11 -12.59
CA ILE A 95 -21.44 15.50 -13.10
C ILE A 95 -20.73 16.45 -14.06
N SER A 96 -19.42 16.58 -13.87
CA SER A 96 -18.50 17.30 -14.74
C SER A 96 -17.31 16.41 -15.14
N ILE A 97 -16.51 16.89 -16.08
CA ILE A 97 -15.21 16.31 -16.42
C ILE A 97 -14.15 17.31 -15.96
N ASN A 98 -13.23 16.86 -15.11
CA ASN A 98 -12.13 17.70 -14.66
C ASN A 98 -11.23 18.05 -15.85
N HIS A 99 -11.00 19.34 -16.11
CA HIS A 99 -10.21 19.77 -17.26
C HIS A 99 -8.70 19.48 -17.09
N ALA A 100 -8.21 19.35 -15.86
CA ALA A 100 -6.82 18.99 -15.60
C ALA A 100 -6.62 17.47 -15.75
N THR A 101 -7.48 16.65 -15.14
CA THR A 101 -7.28 15.18 -15.09
C THR A 101 -8.02 14.39 -16.16
N GLY A 102 -9.00 14.99 -16.84
CA GLY A 102 -9.91 14.31 -17.75
C GLY A 102 -10.81 13.26 -17.09
N GLY A 103 -10.84 13.23 -15.75
CA GLY A 103 -11.66 12.33 -14.95
C GLY A 103 -13.08 12.84 -14.77
N ILE A 104 -14.04 11.92 -14.62
CA ILE A 104 -15.42 12.26 -14.25
C ILE A 104 -15.43 12.75 -12.79
N GLU A 105 -16.21 13.77 -12.47
CA GLU A 105 -16.39 14.30 -11.13
C GLU A 105 -17.87 14.35 -10.77
N ILE A 106 -18.20 14.06 -9.51
CA ILE A 106 -19.57 14.12 -8.99
C ILE A 106 -19.56 15.06 -7.80
N ARG A 107 -20.55 15.94 -7.72
CA ARG A 107 -20.71 16.93 -6.63
C ARG A 107 -22.16 17.13 -6.26
N ASP A 108 -22.42 17.53 -5.02
CA ASP A 108 -23.73 18.07 -4.61
C ASP A 108 -23.80 19.55 -5.01
N GLU A 109 -24.22 19.80 -6.25
CA GLU A 109 -24.34 21.14 -6.82
C GLU A 109 -25.36 21.99 -6.04
N ALA A 110 -26.50 21.39 -5.67
CA ALA A 110 -27.50 22.10 -4.88
C ALA A 110 -26.95 22.48 -3.50
N GLY A 111 -26.17 21.61 -2.87
CA GLY A 111 -25.56 21.90 -1.56
C GLY A 111 -24.50 22.99 -1.62
N LEU A 112 -23.74 23.08 -2.71
CA LEU A 112 -22.82 24.20 -2.95
C LEU A 112 -23.58 25.50 -3.12
N GLU A 113 -24.63 25.51 -3.96
CA GLU A 113 -25.51 26.68 -4.16
C GLU A 113 -26.20 27.11 -2.85
N ASP A 114 -26.65 26.16 -2.03
CA ASP A 114 -27.30 26.41 -0.74
C ASP A 114 -26.32 27.03 0.29
N ALA A 115 -25.05 26.60 0.29
CA ALA A 115 -24.04 27.04 1.26
C ALA A 115 -23.36 28.37 0.90
N LEU A 116 -23.33 28.72 -0.40
CA LEU A 116 -22.58 29.87 -0.90
C LEU A 116 -23.03 31.22 -0.32
N PRO A 117 -24.33 31.54 -0.13
CA PRO A 117 -24.76 32.83 0.41
C PRO A 117 -24.23 33.10 1.83
N ASP A 118 -24.29 32.09 2.71
CA ASP A 118 -23.83 32.23 4.09
C ASP A 118 -22.30 32.39 4.16
N LEU A 119 -21.57 31.67 3.32
CA LEU A 119 -20.12 31.82 3.19
C LEU A 119 -19.73 33.18 2.64
N ALA A 120 -20.46 33.69 1.64
CA ALA A 120 -20.21 35.00 1.06
C ALA A 120 -20.42 36.14 2.08
N VAL A 121 -21.45 36.03 2.93
CA VAL A 121 -21.66 36.98 4.03
C VAL A 121 -20.53 36.90 5.06
N ALA A 122 -20.09 35.69 5.42
CA ALA A 122 -18.97 35.49 6.34
C ALA A 122 -17.64 36.05 5.78
N ALA A 123 -17.41 35.89 4.47
CA ALA A 123 -16.23 36.39 3.78
C ALA A 123 -16.14 37.92 3.79
N GLN A 124 -17.26 38.64 3.63
CA GLN A 124 -17.29 40.11 3.65
C GLN A 124 -16.85 40.73 4.98
N GLY A 125 -17.06 40.02 6.09
CA GLY A 125 -16.68 40.45 7.44
C GLY A 125 -15.33 39.93 7.92
N ALA A 126 -14.64 39.10 7.13
CA ALA A 126 -13.40 38.44 7.53
C ALA A 126 -12.17 39.31 7.24
N PRO A 127 -11.15 39.31 8.12
CA PRO A 127 -9.92 40.08 7.90
C PRO A 127 -9.04 39.52 6.79
N THR A 128 -9.14 38.22 6.50
CA THR A 128 -8.39 37.50 5.46
C THR A 128 -9.21 36.31 4.99
N LEU A 129 -9.09 35.95 3.71
CA LEU A 129 -9.71 34.74 3.16
C LEU A 129 -8.70 33.59 3.13
N LEU A 130 -9.20 32.34 3.19
CA LEU A 130 -8.36 31.14 3.31
C LEU A 130 -7.38 30.99 2.15
N LEU A 131 -7.81 31.33 0.94
CA LEU A 131 -7.06 31.13 -0.31
C LEU A 131 -6.74 32.45 -1.02
N GLU A 132 -6.79 33.58 -0.31
CA GLU A 132 -6.62 34.94 -0.86
C GLU A 132 -5.32 35.11 -1.66
N SER A 133 -4.24 34.45 -1.23
CA SER A 133 -2.90 34.56 -1.82
C SER A 133 -2.72 33.76 -3.11
N VAL A 134 -3.63 32.84 -3.44
CA VAL A 134 -3.56 31.97 -4.62
C VAL A 134 -4.32 32.61 -5.78
N ARG A 135 -3.80 32.56 -7.01
CA ARG A 135 -4.46 33.15 -8.19
C ARG A 135 -5.49 32.20 -8.80
N ASP A 136 -6.59 32.75 -9.33
CA ASP A 136 -7.64 31.97 -10.02
C ASP A 136 -7.07 31.15 -11.19
N SER A 137 -6.14 31.72 -11.96
CA SER A 137 -5.48 31.03 -13.06
C SER A 137 -4.71 29.79 -12.63
N ASP A 138 -4.17 29.80 -11.40
CA ASP A 138 -3.41 28.68 -10.85
C ASP A 138 -4.37 27.60 -10.32
N MET A 139 -5.50 28.00 -9.71
CA MET A 139 -6.56 27.06 -9.32
C MET A 139 -7.18 26.35 -10.52
N HIS A 140 -7.48 27.08 -11.60
CA HIS A 140 -8.00 26.49 -12.83
C HIS A 140 -7.03 25.50 -13.46
N LYS A 141 -5.73 25.80 -13.47
CA LYS A 141 -4.70 24.85 -13.92
C LYS A 141 -4.76 23.55 -13.11
N LEU A 142 -4.93 23.66 -11.79
CA LEU A 142 -5.07 22.51 -10.90
C LEU A 142 -6.42 21.78 -11.03
N GLY A 143 -7.29 22.19 -11.95
CA GLY A 143 -8.55 21.52 -12.24
C GLY A 143 -9.73 21.98 -11.38
N ILE A 144 -9.61 23.11 -10.68
CA ILE A 144 -10.75 23.75 -10.02
C ILE A 144 -11.64 24.41 -11.08
N ASP A 145 -12.91 24.05 -11.13
CA ASP A 145 -13.88 24.69 -12.03
C ASP A 145 -14.53 25.93 -11.41
N ASP A 146 -15.27 26.69 -12.22
CA ASP A 146 -15.86 27.98 -11.81
C ASP A 146 -16.80 27.86 -10.60
N SER A 147 -17.56 26.77 -10.50
CA SER A 147 -18.52 26.56 -9.40
C SER A 147 -17.78 26.30 -8.08
N THR A 148 -16.75 25.45 -8.12
CA THR A 148 -15.89 25.23 -6.95
C THR A 148 -15.02 26.45 -6.63
N LEU A 149 -14.60 27.22 -7.64
CA LEU A 149 -13.80 28.43 -7.45
C LEU A 149 -14.59 29.50 -6.69
N GLU A 150 -15.86 29.73 -7.05
CA GLU A 150 -16.74 30.67 -6.36
C GLU A 150 -16.88 30.31 -4.87
N PHE A 151 -17.05 29.01 -4.59
CA PHE A 151 -17.05 28.48 -3.23
C PHE A 151 -15.71 28.68 -2.52
N ALA A 152 -14.59 28.33 -3.17
CA ALA A 152 -13.25 28.44 -2.61
C ALA A 152 -12.89 29.88 -2.23
N ARG A 153 -13.39 30.87 -2.99
CA ARG A 153 -13.20 32.30 -2.73
C ARG A 153 -14.04 32.83 -1.57
N ALA A 154 -15.08 32.13 -1.16
CA ALA A 154 -15.89 32.48 0.00
C ALA A 154 -15.38 31.86 1.31
N LEU A 155 -14.34 31.00 1.26
CA LEU A 155 -13.80 30.34 2.45
C LEU A 155 -12.93 31.28 3.29
N THR A 156 -13.17 31.28 4.60
CA THR A 156 -12.40 32.06 5.59
C THR A 156 -11.57 31.18 6.52
N SER A 157 -11.85 29.87 6.58
CA SER A 157 -11.14 28.93 7.46
C SER A 157 -11.12 27.49 6.92
N THR A 158 -10.13 26.71 7.35
CA THR A 158 -10.01 25.28 7.00
C THR A 158 -11.18 24.45 7.53
N ALA A 159 -11.79 24.83 8.65
CA ALA A 159 -12.96 24.15 9.19
C ALA A 159 -14.19 24.20 8.24
N GLN A 160 -14.36 25.32 7.51
CA GLN A 160 -15.41 25.43 6.48
C GLN A 160 -15.10 24.53 5.28
N LEU A 161 -13.83 24.43 4.88
CA LEU A 161 -13.39 23.53 3.81
C LEU A 161 -13.60 22.05 4.17
N ASP A 162 -13.30 21.67 5.42
CA ASP A 162 -13.54 20.31 5.92
C ASP A 162 -15.03 19.97 5.94
N ALA A 163 -15.88 20.91 6.37
CA ALA A 163 -17.34 20.74 6.37
C ALA A 163 -17.92 20.58 4.95
N ALA A 164 -17.25 21.16 3.94
CA ALA A 164 -17.65 21.10 2.54
C ALA A 164 -17.21 19.82 1.80
N LYS A 165 -16.48 18.92 2.47
CA LYS A 165 -15.95 17.69 1.84
C LYS A 165 -17.04 16.84 1.16
N ALA A 166 -18.23 16.80 1.73
CA ALA A 166 -19.34 16.02 1.19
C ALA A 166 -20.00 16.66 -0.05
N LEU A 167 -19.74 17.95 -0.30
CA LEU A 167 -20.35 18.73 -1.37
C LEU A 167 -19.48 18.78 -2.63
N LEU A 168 -18.16 18.77 -2.45
CA LEU A 168 -17.16 18.96 -3.51
C LEU A 168 -16.70 17.64 -4.12
N PRO A 169 -16.23 17.65 -5.38
CA PRO A 169 -15.46 16.53 -5.94
C PRO A 169 -14.21 16.27 -5.10
N GLU A 170 -13.90 14.99 -4.83
CA GLU A 170 -12.74 14.58 -4.01
C GLU A 170 -11.43 15.20 -4.53
N THR A 171 -11.19 15.14 -5.83
CA THR A 171 -9.98 15.69 -6.46
C THR A 171 -9.88 17.20 -6.28
N GLN A 172 -10.96 17.95 -6.50
CA GLN A 172 -10.95 19.41 -6.29
C GLN A 172 -10.82 19.78 -4.81
N TRP A 173 -11.42 19.00 -3.90
CA TRP A 173 -11.27 19.19 -2.46
C TRP A 173 -9.82 18.98 -2.00
N ASP A 174 -9.15 17.94 -2.47
CA ASP A 174 -7.74 17.66 -2.17
C ASP A 174 -6.83 18.84 -2.61
N VAL A 175 -7.09 19.41 -3.79
CA VAL A 175 -6.40 20.61 -4.29
C VAL A 175 -6.59 21.79 -3.34
N LEU A 176 -7.82 22.06 -2.93
CA LEU A 176 -8.11 23.16 -2.00
C LEU A 176 -7.47 22.92 -0.63
N CYS A 177 -7.41 21.69 -0.14
CA CYS A 177 -6.73 21.33 1.11
C CYS A 177 -5.22 21.55 1.02
N GLY A 178 -4.59 21.16 -0.10
CA GLY A 178 -3.17 21.43 -0.34
C GLY A 178 -2.87 22.93 -0.34
N LEU A 179 -3.65 23.71 -1.07
CA LEU A 179 -3.48 25.17 -1.11
C LEU A 179 -3.73 25.82 0.26
N ALA A 180 -4.75 25.37 1.00
CA ALA A 180 -5.06 25.87 2.35
C ALA A 180 -4.00 25.50 3.39
N ALA A 181 -3.28 24.39 3.19
CA ALA A 181 -2.14 23.99 4.02
C ALA A 181 -0.85 24.78 3.72
N GLY A 182 -0.89 25.70 2.75
CA GLY A 182 0.22 26.61 2.42
C GLY A 182 1.19 26.08 1.36
N PHE A 183 0.86 24.97 0.70
CA PHE A 183 1.62 24.51 -0.47
C PHE A 183 1.44 25.47 -1.65
N SER A 184 2.51 25.70 -2.41
CA SER A 184 2.44 26.49 -3.63
C SER A 184 1.68 25.74 -4.73
N PRO A 185 1.08 26.43 -5.72
CA PRO A 185 0.43 25.77 -6.83
C PRO A 185 1.34 24.80 -7.59
N ASP A 186 2.64 25.08 -7.69
CA ASP A 186 3.61 24.18 -8.32
C ASP A 186 3.88 22.92 -7.48
N GLU A 187 3.82 23.01 -6.15
CA GLU A 187 3.94 21.86 -5.25
C GLU A 187 2.67 21.00 -5.28
N VAL A 188 1.49 21.63 -5.24
CA VAL A 188 0.20 20.94 -5.41
C VAL A 188 0.12 20.30 -6.80
N TRP A 189 0.60 21.00 -7.83
CA TRP A 189 0.73 20.48 -9.19
C TRP A 189 1.69 19.28 -9.25
N ALA A 190 2.84 19.36 -8.59
CA ALA A 190 3.80 18.26 -8.55
C ALA A 190 3.25 17.03 -7.79
N ASP A 191 2.40 17.25 -6.79
CA ASP A 191 1.71 16.20 -6.04
C ASP A 191 0.57 15.54 -6.85
N LEU A 192 -0.16 16.33 -7.66
CA LEU A 192 -1.18 15.86 -8.62
C LEU A 192 -0.59 15.29 -9.93
N GLY A 193 0.67 15.57 -10.23
CA GLY A 193 1.28 15.62 -11.57
C GLY A 193 1.32 14.33 -12.40
N ALA A 194 0.82 13.20 -11.89
CA ALA A 194 0.65 11.97 -12.67
C ALA A 194 -0.80 11.75 -13.17
N ALA A 195 -1.76 12.56 -12.69
CA ALA A 195 -3.17 12.51 -13.07
C ALA A 195 -3.56 13.59 -14.09
N ILE A 196 -2.76 14.65 -14.25
CA ILE A 196 -3.03 15.78 -15.14
C ILE A 196 -2.56 15.45 -16.56
N LEU A 197 -3.39 15.74 -17.56
CA LEU A 197 -3.09 15.47 -18.97
C LEU A 197 -2.36 16.66 -19.59
N ASP A 198 -1.28 16.38 -20.34
CA ASP A 198 -0.51 17.40 -21.08
C ASP A 198 -1.28 17.98 -22.28
N GLU A 199 -2.32 17.29 -22.75
CA GLU A 199 -3.18 17.71 -23.85
C GLU A 199 -4.51 18.28 -23.33
N PRO A 200 -5.07 19.32 -23.97
CA PRO A 200 -6.35 19.90 -23.57
C PRO A 200 -7.47 18.84 -23.61
N VAL A 201 -8.17 18.70 -22.50
CA VAL A 201 -9.27 17.75 -22.33
C VAL A 201 -10.54 18.30 -22.95
N ASP A 202 -11.15 17.53 -23.86
CA ASP A 202 -12.53 17.79 -24.26
C ASP A 202 -13.48 17.43 -23.09
N THR A 203 -13.96 18.45 -22.39
CA THR A 203 -14.87 18.31 -21.25
C THR A 203 -16.31 17.94 -21.65
N SER A 204 -16.58 17.80 -22.95
CA SER A 204 -17.85 17.28 -23.47
C SER A 204 -17.80 15.79 -23.84
N ASP A 205 -16.61 15.20 -23.95
CA ASP A 205 -16.42 13.78 -24.28
C ASP A 205 -16.37 12.90 -23.02
N PHE A 206 -17.56 12.66 -22.48
CA PHE A 206 -17.73 11.81 -21.30
C PHE A 206 -17.36 10.36 -21.54
N ASP A 207 -17.43 9.85 -22.77
CA ASP A 207 -17.12 8.44 -23.03
C ASP A 207 -15.61 8.23 -22.99
N ALA A 208 -14.82 9.16 -23.54
CA ALA A 208 -13.38 9.20 -23.32
C ALA A 208 -13.03 9.47 -21.85
N ALA A 209 -13.79 10.31 -21.13
CA ALA A 209 -13.56 10.52 -19.70
C ALA A 209 -13.89 9.28 -18.85
N VAL A 210 -14.91 8.48 -19.17
CA VAL A 210 -15.15 7.16 -18.53
C VAL A 210 -13.93 6.25 -18.77
N LEU A 211 -13.41 6.21 -19.99
CA LEU A 211 -12.24 5.40 -20.35
C LEU A 211 -10.94 5.87 -19.68
N ARG A 212 -10.74 7.18 -19.52
CA ARG A 212 -9.63 7.77 -18.75
C ARG A 212 -9.82 7.55 -17.25
N SER A 213 -11.08 7.51 -16.80
CA SER A 213 -11.50 7.14 -15.45
C SER A 213 -11.50 5.63 -15.21
N ARG A 214 -10.76 4.80 -15.95
CA ARG A 214 -10.51 3.37 -15.59
C ARG A 214 -9.84 3.23 -14.21
N ASN A 215 -9.25 4.30 -13.68
CA ASN A 215 -8.80 4.42 -12.29
C ASN A 215 -9.93 4.75 -11.28
N ARG A 216 -11.16 5.06 -11.71
CA ARG A 216 -12.37 5.33 -10.89
C ARG A 216 -13.63 4.51 -11.26
N VAL A 217 -13.57 3.71 -12.31
CA VAL A 217 -14.65 2.82 -12.75
C VAL A 217 -14.13 1.39 -12.75
N LEU A 218 -14.72 0.50 -11.94
CA LEU A 218 -14.43 -0.93 -12.02
C LEU A 218 -15.26 -1.49 -13.19
N LEU A 219 -14.58 -1.84 -14.28
CA LEU A 219 -15.16 -2.71 -15.30
C LEU A 219 -15.14 -4.11 -14.70
N VAL A 220 -16.32 -4.63 -14.40
CA VAL A 220 -16.48 -5.94 -13.78
C VAL A 220 -16.91 -6.91 -14.88
N ASP A 221 -16.06 -7.88 -15.19
CA ASP A 221 -16.37 -8.93 -16.17
C ASP A 221 -17.19 -10.07 -15.49
N GLY A 222 -18.29 -9.68 -14.81
CA GLY A 222 -19.29 -10.60 -14.26
C GLY A 222 -19.33 -10.75 -12.72
N PRO A 223 -20.18 -11.66 -12.20
CA PRO A 223 -20.56 -11.71 -10.78
C PRO A 223 -19.44 -12.14 -9.84
N GLU A 224 -18.50 -12.95 -10.31
CA GLU A 224 -17.40 -13.46 -9.49
C GLU A 224 -16.38 -12.36 -9.15
N GLU A 225 -16.11 -11.46 -10.09
CA GLU A 225 -15.22 -10.30 -9.86
C GLU A 225 -15.90 -9.24 -8.98
N LEU A 226 -17.23 -9.10 -9.10
CA LEU A 226 -18.03 -8.26 -8.21
C LEU A 226 -18.09 -8.82 -6.78
N MET A 227 -18.29 -10.13 -6.63
CA MET A 227 -18.27 -10.79 -5.32
C MET A 227 -16.89 -10.70 -4.68
N LYS A 228 -15.79 -10.82 -5.42
CA LYS A 228 -14.44 -10.58 -4.88
C LYS A 228 -14.24 -9.15 -4.38
N ALA A 229 -14.75 -8.15 -5.12
CA ALA A 229 -14.71 -6.74 -4.70
C ALA A 229 -15.63 -6.45 -3.50
N TYR A 230 -16.75 -7.17 -3.38
CA TYR A 230 -17.73 -7.07 -2.29
C TYR A 230 -17.28 -7.81 -1.02
N GLU A 231 -16.63 -8.97 -1.14
CA GLU A 231 -16.15 -9.79 -0.02
C GLU A 231 -14.86 -9.23 0.61
N TYR A 232 -14.06 -8.47 -0.14
CA TYR A 232 -12.75 -7.98 0.33
C TYR A 232 -12.50 -6.48 0.07
N PRO A 233 -13.27 -5.56 0.69
CA PRO A 233 -13.28 -4.14 0.32
C PRO A 233 -12.05 -3.36 0.79
N PHE A 234 -11.45 -3.77 1.90
CA PHE A 234 -10.21 -3.18 2.44
C PHE A 234 -8.96 -3.76 1.76
N ALA A 235 -9.11 -4.87 1.03
CA ALA A 235 -8.03 -5.52 0.30
C ALA A 235 -7.59 -4.71 -0.90
N THR A 236 -8.56 -4.28 -1.70
CA THR A 236 -8.36 -3.53 -2.93
C THR A 236 -7.61 -2.22 -2.69
N TRP A 237 -7.78 -1.59 -1.52
CA TRP A 237 -7.03 -0.41 -1.09
C TRP A 237 -5.59 -0.73 -0.70
N ARG A 238 -5.34 -1.88 -0.06
CA ARG A 238 -3.97 -2.35 0.31
C ARG A 238 -3.13 -2.81 -0.88
N VAL A 239 -3.74 -2.94 -2.06
CA VAL A 239 -3.06 -3.22 -3.32
C VAL A 239 -3.29 -2.13 -4.36
N TYR A 240 -3.77 -0.94 -3.98
CA TYR A 240 -3.92 0.16 -4.93
C TYR A 240 -2.59 0.87 -5.16
N LEU A 241 -2.00 0.70 -6.35
CA LEU A 241 -0.75 1.35 -6.72
C LEU A 241 -1.01 2.73 -7.32
N HIS A 242 -0.59 3.78 -6.63
CA HIS A 242 -0.68 5.15 -7.14
C HIS A 242 0.15 5.31 -8.43
N PRO A 243 -0.25 6.15 -9.41
CA PRO A 243 0.52 6.34 -10.65
C PRO A 243 1.99 6.72 -10.42
N THR A 244 2.31 7.55 -9.42
CA THR A 244 3.71 7.88 -9.06
C THR A 244 4.49 6.69 -8.50
N GLN A 245 3.79 5.76 -7.83
CA GLN A 245 4.36 4.52 -7.32
C GLN A 245 4.58 3.48 -8.42
N ARG A 246 3.79 3.54 -9.50
CA ARG A 246 3.88 2.64 -10.65
C ARG A 246 5.24 2.70 -11.33
N ALA A 247 5.74 3.91 -11.56
CA ALA A 247 7.07 4.09 -12.15
C ALA A 247 8.16 3.38 -11.33
N ILE A 248 8.03 3.35 -10.00
CA ILE A 248 8.97 2.67 -9.09
C ILE A 248 8.79 1.15 -9.15
N ALA A 249 7.53 0.67 -9.13
CA ALA A 249 7.23 -0.76 -9.17
C ALA A 249 7.63 -1.41 -10.50
N GLU A 250 7.44 -0.70 -11.61
CA GLU A 250 7.66 -1.19 -12.98
C GLU A 250 9.08 -0.92 -13.51
N ALA A 251 9.85 -0.02 -12.87
CA ALA A 251 11.22 0.28 -13.27
C ALA A 251 12.14 -0.95 -13.23
N THR A 252 13.16 -0.90 -14.09
CA THR A 252 14.29 -1.84 -14.09
C THR A 252 15.49 -1.15 -13.44
N TYR A 253 16.10 -1.81 -12.47
CA TYR A 253 17.26 -1.32 -11.75
C TYR A 253 18.49 -2.18 -12.07
N SER A 254 19.65 -1.55 -12.24
CA SER A 254 20.91 -2.25 -12.56
C SER A 254 21.48 -3.08 -11.40
N GLY A 255 20.85 -3.03 -10.22
CA GLY A 255 21.22 -3.74 -9.01
C GLY A 255 20.23 -3.43 -7.88
N PRO A 256 20.66 -3.47 -6.61
CA PRO A 256 19.78 -3.23 -5.48
C PRO A 256 19.16 -1.84 -5.51
N ALA A 257 17.84 -1.77 -5.33
CA ALA A 257 17.09 -0.52 -5.27
C ALA A 257 16.36 -0.37 -3.93
N ARG A 258 16.20 0.87 -3.47
CA ARG A 258 15.50 1.18 -2.23
C ARG A 258 14.42 2.23 -2.49
N VAL A 259 13.20 1.93 -2.08
CA VAL A 259 12.10 2.88 -1.94
C VAL A 259 11.95 3.24 -0.47
N THR A 260 11.87 4.54 -0.20
CA THR A 260 11.66 5.09 1.14
C THR A 260 10.53 6.10 1.10
N GLY A 261 9.79 6.22 2.20
CA GLY A 261 8.68 7.14 2.35
C GLY A 261 8.11 7.05 3.76
N GLY A 262 7.42 8.09 4.22
CA GLY A 262 6.82 8.11 5.56
C GLY A 262 5.77 7.00 5.78
N PRO A 263 5.29 6.81 7.02
CA PRO A 263 4.17 5.93 7.30
C PRO A 263 2.97 6.23 6.39
N GLY A 264 2.32 5.18 5.88
CA GLY A 264 1.13 5.33 5.01
C GLY A 264 1.39 5.70 3.54
N THR A 265 2.64 5.92 3.12
CA THR A 265 2.99 6.30 1.72
C THR A 265 2.94 5.14 0.70
N GLY A 266 2.36 3.99 1.05
CA GLY A 266 2.16 2.86 0.14
C GLY A 266 3.41 2.07 -0.28
N LYS A 267 4.50 2.10 0.52
CA LYS A 267 5.73 1.31 0.25
C LYS A 267 5.46 -0.18 0.09
N THR A 268 4.66 -0.77 0.98
CA THR A 268 4.24 -2.17 0.88
C THR A 268 3.50 -2.44 -0.42
N VAL A 269 2.68 -1.50 -0.89
CA VAL A 269 1.96 -1.63 -2.16
C VAL A 269 2.93 -1.66 -3.34
N VAL A 270 3.91 -0.74 -3.38
CA VAL A 270 4.98 -0.74 -4.38
C VAL A 270 5.70 -2.08 -4.40
N ALA A 271 6.04 -2.63 -3.22
CA ALA A 271 6.72 -3.91 -3.08
C ALA A 271 5.91 -5.07 -3.67
N LEU A 272 4.61 -5.15 -3.38
CA LEU A 272 3.72 -6.20 -3.90
C LEU A 272 3.54 -6.11 -5.43
N HIS A 273 3.30 -4.92 -5.96
CA HIS A 273 3.17 -4.72 -7.41
C HIS A 273 4.47 -5.01 -8.15
N ARG A 274 5.60 -4.62 -7.56
CA ARG A 274 6.90 -4.94 -8.13
C ARG A 274 7.13 -6.45 -8.15
N ALA A 275 6.82 -7.16 -7.07
CA ALA A 275 6.91 -8.62 -7.04
C ALA A 275 6.11 -9.22 -8.21
N GLN A 276 4.89 -8.74 -8.42
CA GLN A 276 4.04 -9.23 -9.51
C GLN A 276 4.58 -8.89 -10.90
N ASN A 277 5.08 -7.68 -11.10
CA ASN A 277 5.73 -7.29 -12.35
C ASN A 277 6.95 -8.18 -12.66
N LEU A 278 7.78 -8.49 -11.66
CA LEU A 278 8.94 -9.37 -11.84
C LEU A 278 8.54 -10.82 -12.14
N VAL A 279 7.48 -11.33 -11.49
CA VAL A 279 6.90 -12.64 -11.82
C VAL A 279 6.39 -12.67 -13.26
N ASN A 280 5.68 -11.63 -13.70
CA ASN A 280 5.15 -11.53 -15.06
C ASN A 280 6.24 -11.48 -16.14
N ARG A 281 7.45 -10.99 -15.81
CA ARG A 281 8.60 -11.02 -16.73
C ARG A 281 9.16 -12.44 -16.92
N GLY A 282 8.90 -13.37 -16.00
CA GLY A 282 9.29 -14.77 -16.13
C GLY A 282 10.80 -15.02 -16.04
N GLU A 283 11.57 -14.14 -15.39
CA GLU A 283 13.04 -14.25 -15.28
C GLU A 283 13.52 -15.20 -14.16
N GLY A 284 12.60 -15.73 -13.35
CA GLY A 284 12.87 -16.69 -12.30
C GLY A 284 12.07 -16.42 -11.02
N LYS A 285 12.37 -17.17 -9.96
CA LYS A 285 11.62 -17.10 -8.70
C LYS A 285 11.81 -15.78 -7.97
N VAL A 286 10.72 -15.24 -7.44
CA VAL A 286 10.66 -14.02 -6.63
C VAL A 286 10.41 -14.39 -5.17
N LEU A 287 11.24 -13.89 -4.26
CA LEU A 287 10.96 -13.92 -2.82
C LEU A 287 10.37 -12.58 -2.40
N VAL A 288 9.26 -12.59 -1.67
CA VAL A 288 8.77 -11.43 -0.91
C VAL A 288 8.94 -11.74 0.58
N THR A 289 9.67 -10.90 1.28
CA THR A 289 10.05 -11.15 2.67
C THR A 289 9.88 -9.92 3.56
N THR A 290 9.71 -10.19 4.85
CA THR A 290 9.63 -9.22 5.94
C THR A 290 10.22 -9.83 7.22
N PHE A 291 10.21 -9.12 8.34
CA PHE A 291 10.82 -9.57 9.59
C PHE A 291 9.89 -10.42 10.47
N THR A 292 8.55 -10.35 10.31
CA THR A 292 7.58 -11.11 11.14
C THR A 292 6.70 -12.06 10.35
N SER A 293 6.15 -13.07 11.04
CA SER A 293 5.17 -13.99 10.46
C SER A 293 3.85 -13.30 10.12
N THR A 294 3.35 -12.41 10.98
CA THR A 294 2.07 -11.71 10.77
C THR A 294 2.11 -10.80 9.54
N LEU A 295 3.23 -10.09 9.33
CA LEU A 295 3.43 -9.30 8.12
C LEU A 295 3.56 -10.18 6.88
N SER A 296 4.17 -11.36 7.00
CA SER A 296 4.26 -12.31 5.89
C SER A 296 2.88 -12.79 5.42
N ASP A 297 2.00 -13.13 6.35
CA ASP A 297 0.63 -13.58 6.03
C ASP A 297 -0.15 -12.46 5.32
N SER A 298 0.05 -11.23 5.79
CA SER A 298 -0.50 -10.01 5.19
C SER A 298 0.01 -9.76 3.76
N LEU A 299 1.32 -9.95 3.51
CA LEU A 299 1.93 -9.81 2.19
C LEU A 299 1.46 -10.90 1.22
N GLN A 300 1.37 -12.15 1.70
CA GLN A 300 0.86 -13.28 0.91
C GLN A 300 -0.57 -13.00 0.44
N TRP A 301 -1.42 -12.57 1.37
CA TRP A 301 -2.79 -12.23 1.04
C TRP A 301 -2.87 -11.06 0.03
N GLY A 302 -2.04 -10.02 0.17
CA GLY A 302 -1.99 -8.92 -0.80
C GLY A 302 -1.60 -9.39 -2.21
N LEU A 303 -0.64 -10.31 -2.31
CA LEU A 303 -0.28 -10.94 -3.59
C LEU A 303 -1.40 -11.82 -4.16
N ASP A 304 -2.08 -12.60 -3.33
CA ASP A 304 -3.18 -13.47 -3.79
C ASP A 304 -4.33 -12.65 -4.41
N VAL A 305 -4.60 -11.46 -3.83
CA VAL A 305 -5.58 -10.50 -4.36
C VAL A 305 -5.12 -9.93 -5.70
N LEU A 306 -3.84 -9.58 -5.86
CA LEU A 306 -3.29 -9.07 -7.13
C LEU A 306 -3.29 -10.11 -8.25
N ASN A 307 -3.11 -11.37 -7.90
CA ASN A 307 -2.87 -12.45 -8.87
C ASN A 307 -4.14 -13.18 -9.27
N GLY A 308 -5.26 -12.91 -8.58
CA GLY A 308 -6.49 -13.67 -8.73
C GLY A 308 -6.36 -15.14 -8.31
N GLY A 309 -5.27 -15.52 -7.62
CA GLY A 309 -4.92 -16.90 -7.26
C GLY A 309 -3.44 -17.09 -6.91
N THR A 310 -3.06 -18.33 -6.56
CA THR A 310 -1.69 -18.68 -6.15
C THR A 310 -0.76 -18.85 -7.37
N ASN A 311 0.28 -18.02 -7.45
CA ASN A 311 1.35 -18.16 -8.44
C ASN A 311 2.55 -18.89 -7.81
N THR A 312 3.06 -19.94 -8.46
CA THR A 312 4.16 -20.77 -7.94
C THR A 312 5.55 -20.12 -8.01
N ASP A 313 5.68 -19.04 -8.80
CA ASP A 313 6.96 -18.35 -9.01
C ASP A 313 7.22 -17.23 -8.00
N VAL A 314 6.26 -16.96 -7.11
CA VAL A 314 6.43 -16.08 -5.95
C VAL A 314 6.36 -16.87 -4.65
N GLU A 315 7.34 -16.69 -3.78
CA GLU A 315 7.34 -17.22 -2.42
C GLU A 315 7.22 -16.05 -1.44
N VAL A 316 6.27 -16.12 -0.50
CA VAL A 316 6.17 -15.16 0.61
C VAL A 316 6.52 -15.84 1.92
N CYS A 317 7.56 -15.35 2.58
CA CYS A 317 7.93 -15.82 3.92
C CYS A 317 8.80 -14.80 4.65
N HIS A 318 8.80 -14.83 5.98
CA HIS A 318 9.74 -14.05 6.77
C HIS A 318 11.16 -14.65 6.72
N VAL A 319 12.16 -13.80 6.95
CA VAL A 319 13.58 -14.14 6.79
C VAL A 319 13.99 -15.38 7.62
N ASP A 320 13.47 -15.54 8.84
CA ASP A 320 13.83 -16.68 9.69
C ASP A 320 13.25 -18.01 9.15
N LYS A 321 12.09 -18.00 8.48
CA LYS A 321 11.52 -19.19 7.83
C LYS A 321 12.39 -19.65 6.66
N LEU A 322 12.90 -18.70 5.86
CA LEU A 322 13.89 -18.98 4.82
C LEU A 322 15.15 -19.63 5.42
N ALA A 323 15.70 -19.03 6.48
CA ALA A 323 16.90 -19.55 7.15
C ALA A 323 16.71 -20.99 7.62
N HIS A 324 15.61 -21.26 8.32
CA HIS A 324 15.29 -22.60 8.83
C HIS A 324 15.08 -23.60 7.70
N ARG A 325 14.47 -23.21 6.58
CA ARG A 325 14.29 -24.09 5.42
C ARG A 325 15.63 -24.48 4.80
N VAL A 326 16.48 -23.50 4.50
CA VAL A 326 17.82 -23.73 3.94
C VAL A 326 18.67 -24.59 4.88
N PHE A 327 18.64 -24.28 6.18
CA PHE A 327 19.35 -25.07 7.18
C PHE A 327 18.87 -26.53 7.19
N ARG A 328 17.55 -26.74 7.24
CA ARG A 328 16.95 -28.08 7.27
C ARG A 328 17.26 -28.91 6.04
N GLN A 329 17.32 -28.30 4.87
CA GLN A 329 17.66 -29.00 3.63
C GLN A 329 19.08 -29.60 3.65
N LYS A 330 20.04 -28.95 4.32
CA LYS A 330 21.42 -29.43 4.40
C LYS A 330 21.74 -30.23 5.66
N PHE A 331 21.21 -29.81 6.81
CA PHE A 331 21.60 -30.33 8.12
C PHE A 331 20.49 -31.09 8.85
N GLY A 332 19.26 -31.12 8.31
CA GLY A 332 18.09 -31.70 8.97
C GLY A 332 17.48 -30.80 10.05
N ALA A 333 16.54 -31.33 10.83
CA ALA A 333 15.83 -30.57 11.86
C ALA A 333 16.79 -30.18 13.02
N PRO A 334 17.03 -28.88 13.28
CA PRO A 334 17.91 -28.47 14.36
C PRO A 334 17.27 -28.74 15.72
N LYS A 335 18.06 -29.22 16.68
CA LYS A 335 17.69 -29.20 18.09
C LYS A 335 17.87 -27.78 18.62
N MET A 336 16.77 -27.05 18.75
CA MET A 336 16.80 -25.66 19.22
C MET A 336 17.11 -25.58 20.71
N LEU A 337 18.00 -24.66 21.08
CA LEU A 337 18.32 -24.32 22.45
C LEU A 337 17.24 -23.37 23.00
N SER A 338 16.60 -23.75 24.11
CA SER A 338 15.62 -22.87 24.76
C SER A 338 16.30 -21.71 25.50
N SER A 339 15.59 -20.60 25.71
CA SER A 339 16.12 -19.45 26.44
C SER A 339 16.53 -19.78 27.88
N VAL A 340 15.87 -20.75 28.51
CA VAL A 340 16.20 -21.24 29.87
C VAL A 340 17.52 -22.01 29.85
N GLU A 341 17.70 -22.91 28.89
CA GLU A 341 18.95 -23.67 28.74
C GLU A 341 20.11 -22.76 28.35
N GLU A 342 19.89 -21.81 27.45
CA GLU A 342 20.90 -20.82 27.05
C GLU A 342 21.39 -20.03 28.26
N LYS A 343 20.46 -19.49 29.05
CA LYS A 343 20.77 -18.76 30.28
C LYS A 343 21.55 -19.63 31.27
N ALA A 344 21.16 -20.89 31.45
CA ALA A 344 21.86 -21.81 32.34
C ALA A 344 23.30 -22.10 31.87
N ILE A 345 23.54 -22.20 30.55
CA ILE A 345 24.88 -22.36 29.99
C ILE A 345 25.72 -21.12 30.28
N TRP A 346 25.21 -19.92 29.99
CA TRP A 346 25.92 -18.68 30.29
C TRP A 346 26.26 -18.53 31.77
N GLN A 347 25.31 -18.80 32.67
CA GLN A 347 25.55 -18.75 34.11
C GLN A 347 26.64 -19.73 34.57
N LYS A 348 26.65 -20.94 34.01
CA LYS A 348 27.69 -21.94 34.29
C LYS A 348 29.06 -21.46 33.82
N ILE A 349 29.16 -20.88 32.63
CA ILE A 349 30.41 -20.33 32.08
C ILE A 349 30.90 -19.17 32.94
N VAL A 350 30.01 -18.27 33.36
CA VAL A 350 30.35 -17.14 34.25
C VAL A 350 30.94 -17.64 35.57
N GLN A 351 30.32 -18.66 36.18
CA GLN A 351 30.82 -19.26 37.42
C GLN A 351 32.16 -19.98 37.23
N GLN A 352 32.34 -20.71 36.13
CA GLN A 352 33.56 -21.47 35.85
C GLN A 352 34.77 -20.58 35.56
N LEU A 353 34.57 -19.51 34.77
CA LEU A 353 35.63 -18.58 34.40
C LEU A 353 35.87 -17.49 35.47
N GLY A 354 34.95 -17.34 36.43
CA GLY A 354 35.04 -16.30 37.47
C GLY A 354 35.02 -14.87 36.90
N VAL A 355 34.35 -14.67 35.77
CA VAL A 355 34.30 -13.36 35.10
C VAL A 355 33.31 -12.41 35.79
N SER A 356 33.61 -11.11 35.78
CA SER A 356 32.76 -10.07 36.39
C SER A 356 31.59 -9.61 35.50
N PHE A 357 31.30 -10.35 34.42
CA PHE A 357 30.24 -10.03 33.46
C PHE A 357 29.00 -10.87 33.73
N SER A 358 27.82 -10.28 33.55
CA SER A 358 26.55 -11.01 33.64
C SER A 358 26.33 -11.91 32.41
N ASP A 359 25.54 -12.96 32.60
CA ASP A 359 25.08 -13.85 31.51
C ASP A 359 24.38 -13.04 30.40
N ALA A 360 23.49 -12.11 30.78
CA ALA A 360 22.80 -11.25 29.83
C ALA A 360 23.76 -10.36 29.01
N PHE A 361 24.81 -9.83 29.63
CA PHE A 361 25.80 -9.02 28.93
C PHE A 361 26.57 -9.85 27.90
N LEU A 362 27.02 -11.05 28.27
CA LEU A 362 27.77 -11.94 27.39
C LEU A 362 26.92 -12.44 26.21
N ALA A 363 25.68 -12.84 26.49
CA ALA A 363 24.74 -13.27 25.47
C ALA A 363 24.48 -12.16 24.44
N GLU A 364 24.29 -10.93 24.91
CA GLU A 364 24.05 -9.79 24.03
C GLU A 364 25.32 -9.35 23.27
N GLU A 365 26.49 -9.44 23.90
CA GLU A 365 27.77 -9.18 23.24
C GLU A 365 28.04 -10.20 22.13
N TRP A 366 27.75 -11.49 22.37
CA TRP A 366 27.82 -12.53 21.36
C TRP A 366 26.90 -12.23 20.16
N ARG A 367 25.63 -11.86 20.40
CA ARG A 367 24.69 -11.52 19.31
C ARG A 367 25.07 -10.25 18.56
N GLN A 368 25.23 -9.13 19.27
CA GLN A 368 25.35 -7.80 18.66
C GLN A 368 26.75 -7.45 18.17
N VAL A 369 27.77 -8.19 18.60
CA VAL A 369 29.16 -7.93 18.21
C VAL A 369 29.74 -9.09 17.44
N VAL A 370 29.72 -10.30 17.99
CA VAL A 370 30.38 -11.45 17.37
C VAL A 370 29.61 -11.95 16.16
N LEU A 371 28.34 -12.32 16.34
CA LEU A 371 27.48 -12.81 15.24
C LEU A 371 27.21 -11.70 14.22
N ALA A 372 26.75 -10.53 14.68
CA ALA A 372 26.44 -9.39 13.82
C ALA A 372 27.62 -8.91 12.96
N ARG A 373 28.89 -9.18 13.33
CA ARG A 373 30.08 -8.82 12.53
C ARG A 373 30.83 -10.03 11.97
N ARG A 374 30.32 -11.26 12.12
CA ARG A 374 30.98 -12.52 11.72
C ARG A 374 32.41 -12.65 12.24
N ILE A 375 32.61 -12.31 13.50
CA ILE A 375 33.92 -12.41 14.14
C ILE A 375 34.20 -13.89 14.42
N SER A 376 35.29 -14.41 13.88
CA SER A 376 35.70 -15.81 14.05
C SER A 376 36.97 -15.99 14.88
N GLY A 377 37.70 -14.90 15.16
CA GLY A 377 38.97 -14.92 15.87
C GLY A 377 39.04 -13.97 17.06
N ALA A 378 39.87 -14.34 18.04
CA ALA A 378 40.14 -13.52 19.23
C ALA A 378 40.75 -12.16 18.88
N ASP A 379 41.64 -12.12 17.88
CA ASP A 379 42.32 -10.90 17.45
C ASP A 379 41.34 -9.95 16.74
N ASP A 380 40.48 -10.47 15.87
CA ASP A 380 39.40 -9.72 15.22
C ASP A 380 38.41 -9.17 16.25
N TYR A 381 38.05 -9.98 17.25
CA TYR A 381 37.25 -9.50 18.35
C TYR A 381 37.96 -8.37 19.07
N ARG A 382 39.26 -8.47 19.40
CA ARG A 382 39.99 -7.39 20.08
C ARG A 382 40.03 -6.08 19.29
N ALA A 383 40.17 -6.15 17.97
CA ALA A 383 40.23 -4.98 17.09
C ALA A 383 38.85 -4.33 16.81
N THR A 384 37.75 -5.05 17.08
CA THR A 384 36.40 -4.59 16.70
C THR A 384 35.92 -3.38 17.51
N LYS A 385 35.35 -2.38 16.82
CA LYS A 385 34.64 -1.26 17.45
C LYS A 385 33.29 -1.72 18.03
N ARG A 386 33.04 -1.38 19.30
CA ARG A 386 31.83 -1.74 20.07
C ARG A 386 30.86 -0.56 20.21
N THR A 387 30.58 0.11 19.10
CA THR A 387 29.72 1.31 19.06
C THR A 387 28.34 1.02 19.65
N GLY A 388 27.80 1.93 20.48
CA GLY A 388 26.45 1.81 21.05
C GLY A 388 26.28 0.84 22.22
N ARG A 389 27.34 0.17 22.69
CA ARG A 389 27.27 -0.85 23.77
C ARG A 389 27.40 -0.29 25.20
N GLY A 390 27.57 1.03 25.36
CA GLY A 390 27.58 1.75 26.65
C GLY A 390 28.83 1.54 27.52
N ARG A 391 29.28 0.30 27.74
CA ARG A 391 30.43 -0.03 28.59
C ARG A 391 31.70 -0.28 27.76
N PRO A 392 32.77 0.54 27.89
CA PRO A 392 34.05 0.25 27.27
C PRO A 392 34.65 -1.03 27.89
N LEU A 393 35.31 -1.85 27.07
CA LEU A 393 36.05 -3.03 27.52
C LEU A 393 37.54 -2.81 27.23
N GLY A 394 38.36 -2.95 28.27
CA GLY A 394 39.82 -2.98 28.13
C GLY A 394 40.32 -4.30 27.52
N GLN A 395 41.60 -4.35 27.14
CA GLN A 395 42.16 -5.49 26.41
C GLN A 395 42.00 -6.84 27.14
N ASN A 396 42.29 -6.89 28.45
CA ASN A 396 42.11 -8.09 29.27
C ASN A 396 40.65 -8.52 29.38
N GLN A 397 39.74 -7.55 29.53
CA GLN A 397 38.31 -7.81 29.58
C GLN A 397 37.79 -8.39 28.26
N ARG A 398 38.30 -7.92 27.11
CA ARG A 398 37.94 -8.48 25.80
C ARG A 398 38.41 -9.92 25.65
N SER A 399 39.59 -10.26 26.15
CA SER A 399 40.07 -11.65 26.16
C SER A 399 39.18 -12.55 27.03
N GLN A 400 38.75 -12.07 28.21
CA GLN A 400 37.81 -12.81 29.07
C GLN A 400 36.45 -13.03 28.42
N VAL A 401 35.91 -11.98 27.79
CA VAL A 401 34.62 -12.06 27.07
C VAL A 401 34.73 -13.01 25.89
N TRP A 402 35.81 -12.94 25.11
CA TRP A 402 36.03 -13.87 24.00
C TRP A 402 36.12 -15.31 24.48
N GLN A 403 36.85 -15.58 25.57
CA GLN A 403 36.92 -16.92 26.15
C GLN A 403 35.53 -17.44 26.53
N ALA A 404 34.72 -16.62 27.21
CA ALA A 404 33.35 -17.01 27.58
C ALA A 404 32.47 -17.30 26.35
N ILE A 405 32.62 -16.53 25.27
CA ILE A 405 31.90 -16.75 24.01
C ILE A 405 32.38 -18.02 23.32
N ALA A 406 33.69 -18.28 23.28
CA ALA A 406 34.26 -19.49 22.70
C ALA A 406 33.78 -20.74 23.46
N ASP A 407 33.78 -20.70 24.80
CA ASP A 407 33.28 -21.78 25.64
C ASP A 407 31.77 -22.02 25.44
N PHE A 408 31.00 -20.96 25.19
CA PHE A 408 29.58 -21.05 24.87
C PHE A 408 29.36 -21.73 23.51
N GLU A 409 30.04 -21.29 22.46
CA GLU A 409 29.95 -21.89 21.12
C GLU A 409 30.41 -23.36 21.11
N ASP A 410 31.48 -23.69 21.82
CA ASP A 410 31.95 -25.06 22.01
C ASP A 410 30.92 -25.92 22.77
N THR A 411 30.29 -25.36 23.81
CA THR A 411 29.26 -26.05 24.59
C THR A 411 28.03 -26.39 23.76
N ILE A 412 27.50 -25.43 22.98
CA ILE A 412 26.33 -25.68 22.12
C ILE A 412 26.68 -26.64 20.97
N GLY A 413 27.90 -26.54 20.42
CA GLY A 413 28.42 -27.46 19.40
C GLY A 413 28.52 -28.89 19.90
N LYS A 414 29.10 -29.12 21.09
CA LYS A 414 29.17 -30.45 21.73
C LYS A 414 27.81 -31.06 22.04
N ARG A 415 26.81 -30.22 22.35
CA ARG A 415 25.42 -30.67 22.59
C ARG A 415 24.62 -30.86 21.30
N ASN A 416 25.19 -30.52 20.15
CA ASN A 416 24.52 -30.44 18.86
C ASN A 416 23.21 -29.62 18.94
N CYS A 417 23.27 -28.51 19.67
CA CYS A 417 22.16 -27.58 19.84
C CYS A 417 22.39 -26.30 19.04
N TRP A 418 21.30 -25.67 18.63
CA TRP A 418 21.32 -24.52 17.75
C TRP A 418 20.47 -23.37 18.32
N THR A 419 20.90 -22.14 18.06
CA THR A 419 20.09 -20.94 18.29
C THR A 419 19.56 -20.41 16.96
N HIS A 420 18.60 -19.48 16.99
CA HIS A 420 18.09 -18.88 15.74
C HIS A 420 19.20 -18.15 14.97
N GLU A 421 20.14 -17.51 15.66
CA GLU A 421 21.25 -16.79 15.07
C GLU A 421 22.27 -17.72 14.42
N THR A 422 22.61 -18.84 15.07
CA THR A 422 23.53 -19.83 14.51
C THR A 422 22.92 -20.57 13.32
N VAL A 423 21.61 -20.88 13.37
CA VAL A 423 20.87 -21.39 12.20
C VAL A 423 20.97 -20.43 11.02
N ARG A 424 20.76 -19.13 11.25
CA ARG A 424 20.92 -18.11 10.19
C ARG A 424 22.34 -18.02 9.65
N ARG A 425 23.35 -18.05 10.53
CA ARG A 425 24.77 -18.02 10.14
C ARG A 425 25.10 -19.18 9.19
N GLU A 426 24.74 -20.40 9.59
CA GLU A 426 24.99 -21.58 8.76
C GLU A 426 24.17 -21.57 7.47
N ALA A 427 22.87 -21.24 7.53
CA ALA A 427 22.05 -21.10 6.33
C ALA A 427 22.64 -20.09 5.33
N THR A 428 23.21 -18.99 5.83
CA THR A 428 23.89 -18.03 4.97
C THR A 428 25.14 -18.61 4.34
N ALA A 429 25.97 -19.33 5.10
CA ALA A 429 27.17 -19.99 4.57
C ALA A 429 26.83 -21.04 3.50
N VAL A 430 25.72 -21.77 3.67
CA VAL A 430 25.19 -22.69 2.64
C VAL A 430 24.87 -21.95 1.36
N LEU A 431 24.12 -20.85 1.45
CA LEU A 431 23.74 -20.07 0.28
C LEU A 431 24.94 -19.38 -0.36
N GLU A 432 25.92 -18.90 0.41
CA GLU A 432 27.15 -18.29 -0.13
C GLU A 432 27.96 -19.28 -0.96
N GLY A 433 28.03 -20.55 -0.54
CA GLY A 433 28.73 -21.61 -1.25
C GLY A 433 27.97 -22.19 -2.46
N ASP A 434 26.68 -21.89 -2.61
CA ASP A 434 25.87 -22.38 -3.73
C ASP A 434 25.92 -21.41 -4.92
N THR A 435 26.27 -21.91 -6.10
CA THR A 435 26.22 -21.12 -7.35
C THR A 435 24.80 -20.98 -7.87
N ASN A 436 23.91 -21.95 -7.60
CA ASN A 436 22.53 -21.93 -8.02
C ASN A 436 21.65 -21.31 -6.93
N LYS A 437 21.41 -20.01 -7.04
CA LYS A 437 20.65 -19.28 -6.04
C LYS A 437 19.16 -19.64 -6.10
N PRO A 438 18.47 -19.76 -4.96
CA PRO A 438 17.05 -20.15 -4.93
C PRO A 438 16.12 -19.11 -5.54
N TYR A 439 16.54 -17.83 -5.60
CA TYR A 439 15.75 -16.73 -6.15
C TYR A 439 16.52 -15.93 -7.18
N ARG A 440 15.77 -15.42 -8.16
CA ARG A 440 16.24 -14.43 -9.13
C ARG A 440 16.08 -13.00 -8.60
N HIS A 441 15.02 -12.77 -7.82
CA HIS A 441 14.67 -11.46 -7.26
C HIS A 441 14.23 -11.60 -5.80
N ILE A 442 14.59 -10.64 -4.96
CA ILE A 442 14.10 -10.52 -3.58
C ILE A 442 13.49 -9.15 -3.36
N ILE A 443 12.25 -9.11 -2.91
CA ILE A 443 11.55 -7.93 -2.42
C ILE A 443 11.50 -7.98 -0.90
N ILE A 444 11.95 -6.92 -0.25
CA ILE A 444 12.04 -6.81 1.21
C ILE A 444 11.10 -5.68 1.65
N ASP A 445 10.16 -5.98 2.54
CA ASP A 445 9.30 -5.00 3.21
C ASP A 445 9.65 -4.87 4.69
N GLU A 446 9.41 -3.69 5.27
CA GLU A 446 9.82 -3.30 6.63
C GLU A 446 11.33 -3.52 6.87
N ALA A 447 12.14 -3.04 5.93
CA ALA A 447 13.57 -3.28 5.91
C ALA A 447 14.34 -2.65 7.08
N GLN A 448 13.78 -1.62 7.74
CA GLN A 448 14.37 -0.98 8.91
C GLN A 448 14.48 -1.90 10.14
N ASP A 449 13.65 -2.95 10.21
CA ASP A 449 13.61 -3.89 11.33
C ASP A 449 14.52 -5.12 11.11
N LEU A 450 15.23 -5.18 9.98
CA LEU A 450 16.15 -6.27 9.68
C LEU A 450 17.51 -6.12 10.38
N SER A 451 17.93 -7.18 11.04
CA SER A 451 19.28 -7.30 11.61
C SER A 451 20.36 -7.50 10.53
N PRO A 452 21.63 -7.16 10.81
CA PRO A 452 22.72 -7.36 9.86
C PRO A 452 22.87 -8.81 9.34
N ASP A 453 22.53 -9.80 10.15
CA ASP A 453 22.62 -11.21 9.76
C ASP A 453 21.51 -11.63 8.80
N GLN A 454 20.31 -11.06 8.96
CA GLN A 454 19.20 -11.24 8.03
C GLN A 454 19.53 -10.63 6.66
N TRP A 455 20.12 -9.43 6.63
CA TRP A 455 20.60 -8.82 5.39
C TRP A 455 21.58 -9.70 4.62
N ARG A 456 22.53 -10.32 5.34
CA ARG A 456 23.51 -11.22 4.72
C ARG A 456 22.87 -12.48 4.15
N LEU A 457 21.92 -13.08 4.88
CA LEU A 457 21.17 -14.23 4.40
C LEU A 457 20.45 -13.92 3.09
N LEU A 458 19.71 -12.80 3.05
CA LEU A 458 18.98 -12.37 1.86
C LEU A 458 19.94 -12.10 0.70
N ARG A 459 21.06 -11.43 0.96
CA ARG A 459 22.06 -11.17 -0.08
C ARG A 459 22.66 -12.46 -0.65
N ALA A 460 22.87 -13.48 0.18
CA ALA A 460 23.40 -14.78 -0.23
C ALA A 460 22.39 -15.60 -1.05
N ALA A 461 21.09 -15.35 -0.88
CA ALA A 461 19.99 -16.09 -1.51
C ALA A 461 19.69 -15.67 -2.97
N VAL A 462 20.35 -14.63 -3.50
CA VAL A 462 20.06 -14.06 -4.83
C VAL A 462 21.34 -13.64 -5.57
N PRO A 463 21.45 -13.87 -6.89
CA PRO A 463 22.65 -13.49 -7.64
C PRO A 463 22.75 -11.96 -7.74
N LYS A 464 23.97 -11.44 -7.93
CA LYS A 464 24.21 -10.00 -8.14
C LYS A 464 23.97 -9.66 -9.61
N LEU A 465 22.74 -9.31 -9.94
CA LEU A 465 22.28 -8.97 -11.29
C LEU A 465 21.33 -7.76 -11.23
N SER A 466 20.82 -7.32 -12.37
CA SER A 466 19.72 -6.35 -12.41
C SER A 466 18.49 -6.87 -11.66
N ASP A 467 17.77 -5.96 -11.04
CA ASP A 467 16.56 -6.21 -10.26
C ASP A 467 16.74 -7.28 -9.16
N ASP A 468 17.95 -7.47 -8.63
CA ASP A 468 18.23 -8.53 -7.67
C ASP A 468 17.55 -8.33 -6.30
N ILE A 469 17.69 -7.15 -5.69
CA ILE A 469 17.06 -6.82 -4.42
C ILE A 469 16.30 -5.50 -4.54
N PHE A 470 15.06 -5.49 -4.08
CA PHE A 470 14.28 -4.29 -3.87
C PHE A 470 13.93 -4.14 -2.40
N ILE A 471 14.14 -2.94 -1.86
CA ILE A 471 14.06 -2.64 -0.43
C ILE A 471 12.98 -1.60 -0.21
N ALA A 472 11.92 -1.96 0.50
CA ALA A 472 10.92 -1.06 1.03
C ALA A 472 11.15 -0.89 2.54
N GLY A 473 11.32 0.35 2.99
CA GLY A 473 11.51 0.66 4.41
C GLY A 473 11.50 2.15 4.69
N ASP A 474 11.41 2.50 5.97
CA ASP A 474 11.36 3.89 6.41
C ASP A 474 12.74 4.57 6.40
N THR A 475 12.74 5.88 6.15
CA THR A 475 13.88 6.76 6.43
C THR A 475 13.89 7.09 7.93
N HIS A 476 14.56 6.27 8.73
CA HIS A 476 15.02 6.70 10.05
C HIS A 476 16.49 7.09 10.01
#